data_AF-A0AAQ3KCG8-F1
#
_entry.id   AF-A0AAQ3KCG8-F1
#
_cell.length_a   1.000
_cell.length_b   1.000
_cell.length_c   1.000
_cell.angle_alpha   90.00
_cell.angle_beta   90.00
_cell.angle_gamma   90.00
#
_symmetry.space_group_name_H-M   'P 1'
#
loop_
_entity.id
_entity.type
_entity.pdbx_description
1 polymer ?
#
loop_
_entity_poly.entity_id
_entity_poly.type
_entity_poly.pdbx_seq_one_letter_code
_entity_poly.pdbx_strand_id
1 'polypeptide(L)'
;MLRLGLLLSFLLLSFHGGKKLSRSNFFLRFGMLADAECALAVWSGRFWARTDCFASFGSDAWSSATGDCGSGQVECCGAGATLPTMLVEFTLASSSAGRDFYDVSLVDGYNFSGLVEADRGCAVVVCAVVVCAMDIGARCPAELRARRACKSACDAFGKP
;
A
#
# COMPACT_ATOMS: atom_id res chain seq x y z
N MET A 1 14.14 27.29 -20.20
CA MET A 1 12.73 27.73 -20.03
C MET A 1 12.14 26.97 -18.86
N LEU A 2 11.55 27.68 -17.89
CA LEU A 2 11.10 27.17 -16.59
C LEU A 2 10.33 25.85 -16.69
N ARG A 3 10.82 24.80 -16.02
CA ARG A 3 9.99 23.65 -15.64
C ARG A 3 9.28 23.99 -14.34
N LEU A 4 8.06 24.52 -14.48
CA LEU A 4 7.12 24.67 -13.38
C LEU A 4 6.49 23.28 -13.12
N GLY A 5 7.05 22.53 -12.18
CA GLY A 5 6.47 21.27 -11.72
C GLY A 5 5.61 21.53 -10.49
N LEU A 6 4.33 21.83 -10.67
CA LEU A 6 3.39 21.96 -9.56
C LEU A 6 2.26 20.93 -9.68
N LEU A 7 2.16 20.16 -8.59
CA LEU A 7 1.02 19.39 -8.05
C LEU A 7 0.56 18.19 -8.87
N LEU A 8 0.60 17.00 -8.26
CA LEU A 8 -0.49 16.00 -8.27
C LEU A 8 -0.02 14.79 -7.46
N SER A 9 -0.74 14.47 -6.39
CA SER A 9 -0.49 13.39 -5.44
C SER A 9 -0.02 12.10 -6.13
N PHE A 10 1.24 11.74 -5.93
CA PHE A 10 1.79 10.46 -6.38
C PHE A 10 1.51 9.41 -5.30
N LEU A 11 0.84 8.34 -5.70
CA LEU A 11 0.68 7.16 -4.85
C LEU A 11 1.90 6.29 -5.09
N LEU A 12 2.66 5.99 -4.04
CA LEU A 12 3.80 5.08 -4.13
C LEU A 12 3.40 3.76 -3.47
N LEU A 13 3.20 2.72 -4.28
CA LEU A 13 2.87 1.39 -3.77
C LEU A 13 4.16 0.73 -3.30
N SER A 14 4.25 0.38 -2.04
CA SER A 14 5.43 -0.19 -1.40
C SER A 14 5.15 -1.59 -0.85
N PHE A 15 6.20 -2.39 -0.69
CA PHE A 15 6.09 -3.82 -0.42
C PHE A 15 6.93 -4.31 0.79
N HIS A 16 6.39 -5.26 1.55
CA HIS A 16 7.05 -5.98 2.64
C HIS A 16 6.53 -7.41 2.75
N GLY A 17 7.41 -8.39 3.00
CA GLY A 17 7.07 -9.82 3.13
C GLY A 17 7.81 -10.71 2.12
N GLY A 18 7.70 -12.03 2.25
CA GLY A 18 8.14 -13.01 1.23
C GLY A 18 9.58 -12.88 0.72
N LYS A 19 9.85 -13.46 -0.47
CA LYS A 19 11.07 -13.15 -1.24
C LYS A 19 10.88 -11.85 -2.01
N LYS A 20 11.96 -11.08 -2.15
CA LYS A 20 11.96 -9.75 -2.78
C LYS A 20 11.41 -9.82 -4.22
N LEU A 21 10.46 -8.95 -4.53
CA LEU A 21 9.95 -8.75 -5.89
C LEU A 21 11.01 -8.06 -6.76
N SER A 22 10.91 -8.24 -8.09
CA SER A 22 11.80 -7.57 -9.06
C SER A 22 11.76 -6.04 -8.92
N ARG A 23 10.59 -5.49 -8.59
CA ARG A 23 10.39 -4.12 -8.15
C ARG A 23 9.43 -4.08 -6.96
N SER A 24 9.78 -3.28 -5.97
CA SER A 24 9.02 -3.13 -4.72
C SER A 24 8.39 -1.75 -4.58
N ASN A 25 8.58 -0.85 -5.56
CA ASN A 25 8.03 0.51 -5.55
C ASN A 25 7.51 0.95 -6.92
N PHE A 26 6.28 1.48 -6.96
CA PHE A 26 5.62 1.93 -8.18
C PHE A 26 5.06 3.34 -7.99
N PHE A 27 5.50 4.28 -8.82
CA PHE A 27 4.90 5.61 -8.89
C PHE A 27 3.62 5.54 -9.71
N LEU A 28 2.50 5.65 -9.05
CA LEU A 28 1.19 5.63 -9.68
C LEU A 28 0.62 7.04 -9.72
N ARG A 29 0.29 7.49 -10.94
CA ARG A 29 -0.59 8.65 -11.15
C ARG A 29 -2.02 8.16 -11.20
N PHE A 30 -2.98 9.07 -11.00
CA PHE A 30 -4.39 8.74 -11.15
C PHE A 30 -4.66 8.10 -12.52
N GLY A 31 -5.26 6.91 -12.53
CA GLY A 31 -5.55 6.13 -13.74
C GLY A 31 -4.38 5.32 -14.31
N MET A 32 -3.21 5.27 -13.65
CA MET A 32 -2.13 4.36 -14.02
C MET A 32 -2.23 3.04 -13.27
N LEU A 33 -1.91 1.95 -13.97
CA LEU A 33 -1.65 0.63 -13.41
C LEU A 33 -0.15 0.39 -13.39
N ALA A 34 0.31 -0.48 -12.49
CA ALA A 34 1.69 -0.96 -12.50
C ALA A 34 1.71 -2.46 -12.26
N ASP A 35 2.51 -3.17 -13.06
CA ASP A 35 2.69 -4.60 -12.95
C ASP A 35 3.81 -4.93 -11.95
N ALA A 36 3.49 -5.80 -11.00
CA ALA A 36 4.46 -6.37 -10.06
C ALA A 36 4.71 -7.84 -10.42
N GLU A 37 5.88 -8.14 -10.99
CA GLU A 37 6.24 -9.51 -11.31
C GLU A 37 6.76 -10.27 -10.08
N CYS A 38 6.05 -11.33 -9.71
CA CYS A 38 6.51 -12.32 -8.74
C CYS A 38 7.35 -13.38 -9.46
N ALA A 39 8.67 -13.38 -9.26
CA ALA A 39 9.57 -14.35 -9.89
C ALA A 39 9.39 -15.80 -9.39
N LEU A 40 8.48 -16.05 -8.43
CA LEU A 40 8.29 -17.35 -7.79
C LEU A 40 6.80 -17.69 -7.64
N ALA A 41 6.49 -18.97 -7.83
CA ALA A 41 5.13 -19.52 -7.73
C ALA A 41 4.58 -19.59 -6.29
N VAL A 42 5.40 -19.31 -5.26
CA VAL A 42 4.97 -19.21 -3.86
C VAL A 42 5.37 -17.85 -3.34
N TRP A 43 4.39 -17.10 -2.86
CA TRP A 43 4.66 -15.77 -2.35
C TRP A 43 3.62 -15.35 -1.32
N SER A 44 4.07 -14.65 -0.28
CA SER A 44 3.18 -14.01 0.69
C SER A 44 3.78 -12.69 1.10
N GLY A 45 2.94 -11.67 1.20
CA GLY A 45 3.35 -10.35 1.63
C GLY A 45 2.25 -9.33 1.43
N ARG A 46 2.62 -8.07 1.61
CA ARG A 46 1.69 -6.96 1.67
C ARG A 46 2.18 -5.76 0.89
N PHE A 47 1.23 -5.07 0.27
CA PHE A 47 1.42 -3.78 -0.33
C PHE A 47 0.73 -2.69 0.48
N TRP A 48 1.25 -1.48 0.41
CA TRP A 48 0.59 -0.29 0.97
C TRP A 48 0.88 0.95 0.14
N ALA A 49 0.04 1.95 0.34
CA ALA A 49 0.15 3.25 -0.29
C ALA A 49 1.00 4.22 0.53
N ARG A 50 1.90 4.96 -0.11
CA ARG A 50 2.47 6.21 0.43
C ARG A 50 1.89 7.39 -0.31
N THR A 51 1.48 8.41 0.45
CA THR A 51 0.84 9.62 -0.11
C THR A 51 1.57 10.88 0.29
N ASP A 52 1.44 11.90 -0.56
CA ASP A 52 2.10 13.20 -0.44
C ASP A 52 3.61 13.07 -0.19
N CYS A 53 4.25 12.30 -1.06
CA CYS A 53 5.69 12.04 -1.02
C CYS A 53 6.51 13.23 -1.58
N PHE A 54 7.64 13.53 -0.94
CA PHE A 54 8.52 14.63 -1.32
C PHE A 54 9.99 14.31 -1.03
N ALA A 55 10.89 14.95 -1.77
CA ALA A 55 12.30 15.01 -1.43
C ALA A 55 12.53 16.10 -0.38
N SER A 56 13.28 15.78 0.66
CA SER A 56 13.62 16.71 1.76
C SER A 56 14.56 17.80 1.26
N PHE A 57 14.18 19.06 1.46
CA PHE A 57 14.93 20.22 0.98
C PHE A 57 16.38 20.21 1.51
N GLY A 58 17.36 20.31 0.60
CA GLY A 58 18.78 20.31 0.95
C GLY A 58 19.40 18.92 1.19
N SER A 59 18.69 17.84 0.86
CA SER A 59 19.21 16.46 0.92
C SER A 59 18.62 15.59 -0.20
N ASP A 60 19.21 14.43 -0.46
CA ASP A 60 18.63 13.40 -1.33
C ASP A 60 17.64 12.47 -0.59
N ALA A 61 17.24 12.84 0.63
CA ALA A 61 16.34 12.04 1.45
C ALA A 61 14.89 12.14 0.93
N TRP A 62 14.19 11.01 0.90
CA TRP A 62 12.80 10.90 0.50
C TRP A 62 11.89 10.64 1.70
N SER A 63 10.73 11.29 1.75
CA SER A 63 9.74 11.13 2.83
C SER A 63 8.31 11.21 2.29
N SER A 64 7.37 10.63 3.03
CA SER A 64 5.94 10.61 2.70
C SER A 64 5.11 11.11 3.88
N ALA A 65 3.97 11.76 3.63
CA ALA A 65 3.12 12.24 4.71
C ALA A 65 2.36 11.11 5.42
N THR A 66 2.05 10.04 4.69
CA THR A 66 1.45 8.80 5.23
C THR A 66 2.10 7.58 4.59
N GLY A 67 2.11 6.45 5.32
CA GLY A 67 2.66 5.17 4.84
C GLY A 67 4.18 5.17 4.65
N ASP A 68 4.90 6.20 5.08
CA ASP A 68 6.36 6.27 4.89
C ASP A 68 7.07 5.07 5.52
N CYS A 69 8.12 4.56 4.89
CA CYS A 69 8.85 3.39 5.38
C CYS A 69 10.16 3.72 6.10
N GLY A 70 10.45 5.00 6.32
CA GLY A 70 11.57 5.46 7.14
C GLY A 70 12.96 5.19 6.54
N SER A 71 13.06 4.68 5.31
CA SER A 71 14.33 4.39 4.67
C SER A 71 15.09 5.65 4.23
N GLY A 72 14.40 6.81 4.20
CA GLY A 72 14.93 8.03 3.59
C GLY A 72 15.13 7.90 2.08
N GLN A 73 14.58 6.86 1.45
CA GLN A 73 14.74 6.55 0.03
C GLN A 73 13.38 6.23 -0.60
N VAL A 74 13.33 6.30 -1.94
CA VAL A 74 12.18 5.78 -2.68
C VAL A 74 12.02 4.28 -2.44
N GLU A 75 13.11 3.54 -2.30
CA GLU A 75 13.05 2.11 -2.00
C GLU A 75 12.87 1.87 -0.49
N CYS A 76 11.93 1.00 -0.10
CA CYS A 76 11.72 0.68 1.31
C CYS A 76 12.73 -0.34 1.84
N CYS A 77 13.47 -1.02 0.97
CA CYS A 77 14.57 -1.91 1.37
C CYS A 77 14.17 -2.98 2.39
N GLY A 78 12.91 -3.42 2.37
CA GLY A 78 12.36 -4.37 3.34
C GLY A 78 11.87 -3.74 4.64
N ALA A 79 11.91 -2.43 4.81
CA ALA A 79 11.20 -1.73 5.89
C ALA A 79 9.68 -1.77 5.64
N GLY A 80 8.90 -1.86 6.72
CA GLY A 80 7.44 -1.75 6.69
C GLY A 80 6.96 -0.30 6.68
N ALA A 81 5.66 -0.12 6.49
CA ALA A 81 5.02 1.18 6.56
C ALA A 81 4.98 1.74 8.00
N THR A 82 5.05 3.06 8.12
CA THR A 82 4.64 3.78 9.31
C THR A 82 3.13 3.92 9.32
N LEU A 83 2.52 3.57 10.46
CA LEU A 83 1.07 3.63 10.66
C LEU A 83 0.57 5.09 10.77
N PRO A 84 -0.69 5.37 10.39
CA PRO A 84 -1.67 4.42 9.85
C PRO A 84 -1.52 4.17 8.35
N THR A 85 -1.75 2.92 7.94
CA THR A 85 -1.80 2.54 6.52
C THR A 85 -2.84 1.45 6.27
N MET A 86 -3.54 1.54 5.14
CA MET A 86 -4.28 0.40 4.61
C MET A 86 -3.28 -0.57 3.98
N LEU A 87 -3.50 -1.86 4.21
CA LEU A 87 -2.74 -2.94 3.59
C LEU A 87 -3.56 -3.68 2.55
N VAL A 88 -2.88 -4.13 1.52
CA VAL A 88 -3.36 -5.16 0.61
C VAL A 88 -2.47 -6.37 0.81
N GLU A 89 -3.05 -7.46 1.30
CA GLU A 89 -2.31 -8.66 1.71
C GLU A 89 -2.58 -9.79 0.72
N PHE A 90 -1.56 -10.60 0.45
CA PHE A 90 -1.62 -11.69 -0.51
C PHE A 90 -0.89 -12.91 0.05
N THR A 91 -1.45 -14.09 -0.23
CA THR A 91 -0.83 -15.40 -0.05
C THR A 91 -1.12 -16.24 -1.29
N LEU A 92 -0.11 -16.38 -2.14
CA LEU A 92 -0.16 -17.07 -3.43
C LEU A 92 0.39 -18.49 -3.31
N ALA A 93 -0.37 -19.46 -3.79
CA ALA A 93 -0.08 -20.87 -3.61
C ALA A 93 0.84 -21.46 -4.70
N SER A 94 1.68 -22.42 -4.30
CA SER A 94 2.71 -23.05 -5.14
C SER A 94 2.22 -23.81 -6.37
N SER A 95 0.97 -24.25 -6.39
CA SER A 95 0.51 -25.32 -7.27
C SER A 95 -0.82 -24.99 -7.92
N SER A 96 -1.08 -25.60 -9.08
CA SER A 96 -2.34 -25.52 -9.82
C SER A 96 -3.57 -26.06 -9.07
N ALA A 97 -3.37 -26.65 -7.88
CA ALA A 97 -4.41 -27.11 -6.97
C ALA A 97 -4.52 -26.26 -5.68
N GLY A 98 -3.59 -25.31 -5.47
CA GLY A 98 -3.63 -24.36 -4.37
C GLY A 98 -4.58 -23.20 -4.66
N ARG A 99 -5.12 -22.59 -3.61
CA ARG A 99 -5.93 -21.37 -3.72
C ARG A 99 -5.10 -20.19 -3.26
N ASP A 100 -5.20 -19.10 -4.01
CA ASP A 100 -4.67 -17.81 -3.61
C ASP A 100 -5.64 -17.14 -2.65
N PHE A 101 -5.08 -16.42 -1.68
CA PHE A 101 -5.84 -15.61 -0.73
C PHE A 101 -5.35 -14.19 -0.82
N TYR A 102 -6.29 -13.25 -0.81
CA TYR A 102 -5.98 -11.83 -0.76
C TYR A 102 -7.07 -11.10 0.02
N ASP A 103 -6.67 -10.01 0.66
CA ASP A 103 -7.58 -9.18 1.42
C ASP A 103 -7.11 -7.72 1.47
N VAL A 104 -8.06 -6.86 1.84
CA VAL A 104 -7.80 -5.47 2.21
C VAL A 104 -7.93 -5.38 3.72
N SER A 105 -6.87 -4.92 4.38
CA SER A 105 -6.78 -4.89 5.83
C SER A 105 -6.61 -3.46 6.33
N LEU A 106 -7.47 -3.11 7.30
CA LEU A 106 -7.42 -1.86 8.06
C LEU A 106 -6.90 -2.08 9.49
N VAL A 107 -6.29 -3.25 9.75
CA VAL A 107 -5.66 -3.57 11.05
C VAL A 107 -4.61 -2.52 11.41
N ASP A 108 -3.89 -2.03 10.40
CA ASP A 108 -2.85 -1.01 10.48
C ASP A 108 -3.40 0.41 10.22
N GLY A 109 -4.72 0.56 10.12
CA GLY A 109 -5.40 1.82 9.87
C GLY A 109 -5.71 2.08 8.39
N TYR A 110 -5.91 3.35 8.04
CA TYR A 110 -6.33 3.78 6.71
C TYR A 110 -5.62 5.06 6.29
N ASN A 111 -5.13 5.12 5.06
CA ASN A 111 -4.57 6.33 4.47
C ASN A 111 -4.91 6.54 2.98
N PHE A 112 -5.56 5.57 2.33
CA PHE A 112 -5.87 5.59 0.91
C PHE A 112 -7.06 4.67 0.59
N SER A 113 -7.87 5.05 -0.41
CA SER A 113 -8.96 4.22 -0.94
C SER A 113 -8.47 3.38 -2.11
N GLY A 114 -8.66 2.06 -2.07
CA GLY A 114 -8.19 1.16 -3.12
C GLY A 114 -9.08 -0.06 -3.30
N LEU A 115 -8.75 -0.88 -4.29
CA LEU A 115 -9.37 -2.17 -4.53
C LEU A 115 -8.35 -3.21 -4.97
N VAL A 116 -8.75 -4.47 -4.84
CA VAL A 116 -8.02 -5.64 -5.30
C VAL A 116 -8.97 -6.48 -6.14
N GLU A 117 -8.53 -6.80 -7.35
CA GLU A 117 -9.25 -7.64 -8.29
C GLU A 117 -8.27 -8.65 -8.90
N ALA A 118 -8.74 -9.89 -9.04
CA ALA A 118 -7.96 -10.94 -9.68
C ALA A 118 -8.32 -11.01 -11.17
N ASP A 119 -7.35 -10.70 -12.03
CA ASP A 119 -7.56 -10.66 -13.48
C ASP A 119 -7.71 -12.06 -14.13
N ARG A 120 -7.24 -13.12 -13.45
CA ARG A 120 -7.19 -14.50 -13.97
C ARG A 120 -7.39 -15.52 -12.86
N GLY A 121 -7.63 -16.79 -13.23
CA GLY A 121 -7.79 -17.91 -12.28
C GLY A 121 -9.21 -18.05 -11.70
N CYS A 122 -10.09 -17.11 -12.02
CA CYS A 122 -11.43 -16.99 -11.45
C CYS A 122 -12.54 -17.66 -12.28
N ALA A 123 -12.18 -18.40 -13.32
CA ALA A 123 -13.15 -19.07 -14.20
C ALA A 123 -13.79 -20.31 -13.53
N VAL A 124 -13.10 -20.93 -12.58
CA VAL A 124 -13.54 -22.15 -11.87
C VAL A 124 -14.05 -21.85 -10.46
N VAL A 125 -13.59 -20.74 -9.87
CA VAL A 125 -13.96 -20.25 -8.53
C VAL A 125 -14.23 -18.75 -8.59
N VAL A 126 -15.26 -18.28 -7.88
CA VAL A 126 -15.58 -16.85 -7.82
C VAL A 126 -14.50 -16.11 -7.03
N CYS A 127 -13.71 -15.28 -7.70
CA CYS A 127 -12.85 -14.30 -7.05
C CYS A 127 -13.66 -13.04 -6.76
N ALA A 128 -13.73 -12.63 -5.50
CA ALA A 128 -14.43 -11.41 -5.14
C ALA A 128 -13.52 -10.19 -5.36
N VAL A 129 -14.07 -9.12 -5.94
CA VAL A 129 -13.40 -7.82 -5.89
C VAL A 129 -13.50 -7.30 -4.46
N VAL A 130 -12.37 -6.97 -3.85
CA VAL A 130 -12.34 -6.39 -2.49
C VAL A 130 -12.08 -4.90 -2.61
N VAL A 131 -12.98 -4.08 -2.08
CA VAL A 131 -12.97 -2.62 -2.28
C VAL A 131 -13.03 -1.89 -0.94
N CYS A 132 -12.14 -0.91 -0.76
CA CYS A 132 -12.22 0.12 0.26
C CYS A 132 -12.30 1.49 -0.45
N ALA A 133 -13.50 1.85 -0.91
CA ALA A 133 -13.72 3.02 -1.75
C ALA A 133 -14.12 4.29 -0.98
N MET A 134 -14.44 4.16 0.31
CA MET A 134 -14.88 5.30 1.11
C MET A 134 -13.67 6.07 1.65
N ASP A 135 -13.75 7.40 1.66
CA ASP A 135 -12.77 8.23 2.37
C ASP A 135 -12.98 8.14 3.88
N ILE A 136 -12.38 7.11 4.49
CA ILE A 136 -12.39 6.91 5.94
C ILE A 136 -11.63 8.05 6.63
N GLY A 137 -10.64 8.67 5.98
CA GLY A 137 -9.91 9.83 6.52
C GLY A 137 -10.83 11.01 6.81
N ALA A 138 -11.77 11.29 5.90
CA ALA A 138 -12.78 12.33 6.10
C ALA A 138 -13.78 12.00 7.24
N ARG A 139 -14.07 10.71 7.46
CA ARG A 139 -15.04 10.22 8.45
C ARG A 139 -14.40 9.72 9.75
N CYS A 140 -13.09 9.89 9.89
CA CYS A 140 -12.35 9.35 11.03
C CYS A 140 -12.82 10.01 12.35
N PRO A 141 -13.14 9.23 13.39
CA PRO A 141 -13.39 9.77 14.73
C PRO A 141 -12.22 10.62 15.22
N ALA A 142 -12.49 11.60 16.10
CA ALA A 142 -11.46 12.56 16.53
C ALA A 142 -10.29 11.86 17.23
N GLU A 143 -10.58 10.80 17.99
CA GLU A 143 -9.64 10.02 18.79
C GLU A 143 -8.70 9.17 17.92
N LEU A 144 -9.09 8.89 16.68
CA LEU A 144 -8.33 8.05 15.74
C LEU A 144 -7.67 8.88 14.62
N ARG A 145 -7.92 10.19 14.57
CA ARG A 145 -7.51 11.03 13.44
C ARG A 145 -5.99 11.24 13.41
N ALA A 146 -5.38 11.00 12.25
CA ALA A 146 -3.97 11.27 12.00
C ALA A 146 -3.80 11.95 10.63
N ARG A 147 -3.81 13.29 10.60
CA ARG A 147 -3.85 14.10 9.35
C ARG A 147 -5.04 13.70 8.46
N ARG A 148 -4.80 13.29 7.21
CA ARG A 148 -5.80 12.76 6.25
C ARG A 148 -5.97 11.24 6.35
N ALA A 149 -5.36 10.62 7.35
CA ALA A 149 -5.39 9.18 7.60
C ALA A 149 -6.12 8.90 8.93
N CYS A 150 -6.41 7.63 9.18
CA CYS A 150 -7.17 7.16 10.33
C CYS A 150 -6.49 5.97 10.98
N LYS A 151 -6.18 6.07 12.27
CA LYS A 151 -5.60 5.00 13.06
C LYS A 151 -6.60 3.87 13.25
N SER A 152 -6.10 2.65 13.36
CA SER A 152 -6.87 1.57 13.94
C SER A 152 -6.97 1.75 15.46
N ALA A 153 -7.93 1.09 16.08
CA ALA A 153 -8.03 1.07 17.54
C ALA A 153 -6.80 0.43 18.21
N CYS A 154 -6.19 -0.56 17.55
CA CYS A 154 -4.96 -1.20 18.02
C CYS A 154 -3.82 -0.18 18.11
N ASP A 155 -3.58 0.60 17.04
CA ASP A 155 -2.55 1.65 17.03
C ASP A 155 -2.87 2.81 17.99
N ALA A 156 -4.13 3.21 18.09
CA ALA A 156 -4.51 4.34 18.93
C ALA A 156 -4.51 4.02 20.44
N PHE A 157 -4.92 2.81 20.82
CA PHE A 157 -5.20 2.48 22.22
C PHE A 157 -4.31 1.37 22.80
N GLY A 158 -3.71 0.52 21.97
CA GLY A 158 -2.76 -0.52 22.41
C GLY A 158 -3.33 -1.54 23.40
N LYS A 159 -4.65 -1.75 23.40
CA LYS A 159 -5.33 -2.71 24.29
C LYS A 159 -5.78 -3.94 23.49
N PRO A 160 -5.55 -5.16 24.00
CA PRO A 160 -6.11 -6.38 23.44
C PRO A 160 -7.65 -6.43 23.57
#